data_AF-A0A935QVJ2-F1
#
_entry.id   AF-A0A935QVJ2-F1
#
_cell.length_a   1.000
_cell.length_b   1.000
_cell.length_c   1.000
_cell.angle_alpha   90.00
_cell.angle_beta   90.00
_cell.angle_gamma   90.00
#
_symmetry.space_group_name_H-M   'P 1'
#
loop_
_entity.id
_entity.type
_entity.pdbx_description
1 polymer ?
#
loop_
_entity_poly.entity_id
_entity_poly.type
_entity_poly.pdbx_seq_one_letter_code
_entity_poly.pdbx_strand_id
1 'polypeptide(L)'
;MDTRARDPFYNIGLWPYLAFCLGWFIWMFPAVLFFRQVGRVKGRETFPMDGPVLILANHTAAFDPAWVGFAALRPCHYMASAALFRIRWLAPIITALGAFPKAKFTKDRDSMATLNELYAKGHCIMIFPEGTRTWDGRNIPVLPGIGRLVKRLNARVVFARMPTAFLAQPRWASYPRYVPLSVEFSPPVTFEGKTEEEIVAAVNEGVRIDPELEVLDVRCFGVRLAWGLPEYLWACPHCLAEESIVVSNTHSDEISCRACESRWRIDVQARLNPLTPGLHRESVARAHDRMTDRLGPRPRLRDDAPAPILSADRARVQRMPRGGAPIIVAEGALRLNEGSLSVVGEGGVLRWEQPLREIEMVSLEVKNALFIRVAGELHQIFPEGQSTVKWGWFLHQWWILSRPEDAASLPQGL
;
A
#
# COMPACT_ATOMS: atom_id res chain seq x y z
N MET A 1 -34.06 -22.66 -44.95
CA MET A 1 -32.92 -22.49 -44.01
C MET A 1 -33.12 -21.19 -43.28
N ASP A 2 -33.73 -21.25 -42.09
CA ASP A 2 -34.08 -20.09 -41.28
C ASP A 2 -32.87 -19.66 -40.45
N THR A 3 -32.40 -18.44 -40.67
CA THR A 3 -31.21 -17.84 -40.05
C THR A 3 -31.43 -17.36 -38.62
N ARG A 4 -32.62 -17.57 -38.04
CA ARG A 4 -32.96 -17.11 -36.68
C ARG A 4 -32.47 -17.97 -35.52
N ALA A 5 -31.86 -19.13 -35.78
CA ALA A 5 -31.47 -20.09 -34.74
C ALA A 5 -30.10 -19.82 -34.08
N ARG A 6 -29.55 -18.61 -34.12
CA ARG A 6 -28.21 -18.29 -33.58
C ARG A 6 -28.13 -17.09 -32.64
N ASP A 7 -29.26 -16.65 -32.08
CA ASP A 7 -29.24 -15.67 -31.01
C ASP A 7 -29.56 -16.35 -29.65
N PRO A 8 -28.59 -16.47 -28.72
CA PRO A 8 -28.82 -17.10 -27.42
C PRO A 8 -29.84 -16.33 -26.54
N PHE A 9 -30.30 -15.16 -26.97
CA PHE A 9 -31.24 -14.31 -26.23
C PHE A 9 -32.70 -14.39 -26.72
N TYR A 10 -33.01 -15.16 -27.78
CA TYR A 10 -34.30 -15.10 -28.47
C TYR A 10 -35.52 -15.66 -27.69
N ASN A 11 -35.30 -16.33 -26.54
CA ASN A 11 -36.36 -16.89 -25.69
C ASN A 11 -36.37 -16.36 -24.25
N ILE A 12 -35.58 -15.33 -23.97
CA ILE A 12 -35.54 -14.74 -22.63
C ILE A 12 -36.70 -13.74 -22.53
N GLY A 13 -37.64 -13.96 -21.60
CA GLY A 13 -38.72 -13.02 -21.36
C GLY A 13 -38.21 -11.59 -21.11
N LEU A 14 -39.03 -10.57 -21.38
CA LEU A 14 -38.66 -9.17 -21.23
C LEU A 14 -38.06 -8.86 -19.83
N TRP A 15 -38.56 -9.53 -18.79
CA TRP A 15 -38.12 -9.32 -17.41
C TRP A 15 -36.73 -9.89 -17.08
N PRO A 16 -36.42 -11.16 -17.40
CA PRO A 16 -35.05 -11.65 -17.26
C PRO A 16 -34.05 -10.94 -18.18
N TYR A 17 -34.46 -10.46 -19.37
CA TYR A 17 -33.61 -9.65 -20.24
C TYR A 17 -33.34 -8.26 -19.64
N LEU A 18 -34.36 -7.57 -19.13
CA LEU A 18 -34.17 -6.28 -18.44
C LEU A 18 -33.38 -6.43 -17.14
N ALA A 19 -33.53 -7.52 -16.40
CA ALA A 19 -32.70 -7.84 -15.23
C ALA A 19 -31.25 -8.15 -15.62
N PHE A 20 -31.02 -8.86 -16.74
CA PHE A 20 -29.69 -9.08 -17.31
C PHE A 20 -29.06 -7.77 -17.77
N CYS A 21 -29.77 -6.93 -18.52
CA CYS A 21 -29.30 -5.62 -18.95
C CYS A 21 -29.04 -4.72 -17.75
N LEU A 22 -29.94 -4.67 -16.76
CA LEU A 22 -29.76 -3.89 -15.54
C LEU A 22 -28.57 -4.42 -14.73
N GLY A 23 -28.40 -5.74 -14.59
CA GLY A 23 -27.23 -6.35 -13.96
C GLY A 23 -25.95 -6.04 -14.72
N TRP A 24 -25.98 -6.14 -16.06
CA TRP A 24 -24.87 -5.77 -16.92
C TRP A 24 -24.54 -4.29 -16.79
N PHE A 25 -25.52 -3.38 -16.81
CA PHE A 25 -25.29 -1.96 -16.55
C PHE A 25 -24.78 -1.71 -15.13
N ILE A 26 -25.31 -2.37 -14.09
CA ILE A 26 -24.86 -2.19 -12.71
C ILE A 26 -23.42 -2.67 -12.51
N TRP A 27 -22.99 -3.74 -13.19
CA TRP A 27 -21.67 -4.35 -12.99
C TRP A 27 -20.64 -3.93 -14.03
N MET A 28 -20.99 -3.93 -15.31
CA MET A 28 -20.11 -3.56 -16.41
C MET A 28 -19.98 -2.05 -16.58
N PHE A 29 -21.01 -1.23 -16.35
CA PHE A 29 -20.85 0.22 -16.52
C PHE A 29 -19.83 0.82 -15.54
N PRO A 30 -19.86 0.52 -14.22
CA PRO A 30 -18.81 0.98 -13.30
C PRO A 30 -17.45 0.37 -13.63
N ALA A 31 -17.38 -0.90 -14.05
CA ALA A 31 -16.12 -1.52 -14.45
C ALA A 31 -15.52 -0.84 -15.70
N VAL A 32 -16.33 -0.56 -16.71
CA VAL A 32 -15.92 0.19 -17.91
C VAL A 32 -15.47 1.58 -17.51
N LEU A 33 -16.22 2.32 -16.69
CA LEU A 33 -15.81 3.65 -16.23
C LEU A 33 -14.51 3.60 -15.40
N PHE A 34 -14.34 2.58 -14.58
CA PHE A 34 -13.15 2.35 -13.75
C PHE A 34 -11.91 2.06 -14.61
N PHE A 35 -12.02 1.16 -15.61
CA PHE A 35 -10.91 0.87 -16.52
C PHE A 35 -10.69 1.96 -17.57
N ARG A 36 -11.73 2.73 -17.93
CA ARG A 36 -11.60 3.91 -18.80
C ARG A 36 -10.80 5.05 -18.15
N GLN A 37 -10.57 4.97 -16.83
CA GLN A 37 -9.59 5.85 -16.19
C GLN A 37 -8.19 5.60 -16.74
N VAL A 38 -7.86 4.38 -17.20
CA VAL A 38 -6.63 4.09 -17.97
C VAL A 38 -6.73 4.80 -19.32
N GLY A 39 -6.35 6.06 -19.31
CA GLY A 39 -6.49 6.98 -20.43
C GLY A 39 -5.25 7.02 -21.32
N ARG A 40 -4.09 6.61 -20.81
CA ARG A 40 -2.82 6.65 -21.55
C ARG A 40 -2.01 5.38 -21.26
N VAL A 41 -1.71 4.59 -22.30
CA VAL A 41 -0.77 3.47 -22.21
C VAL A 41 0.38 3.73 -23.17
N LYS A 42 1.61 3.77 -22.66
CA LYS A 42 2.85 3.96 -23.44
C LYS A 42 3.68 2.68 -23.46
N GLY A 43 4.43 2.44 -24.54
CA GLY A 43 5.34 1.30 -24.64
C GLY A 43 4.68 -0.05 -24.92
N ARG A 44 3.34 -0.06 -25.10
CA ARG A 44 2.55 -1.29 -25.33
C ARG A 44 2.96 -2.02 -26.61
N GLU A 45 3.39 -1.28 -27.62
CA GLU A 45 3.90 -1.79 -28.89
C GLU A 45 5.15 -2.66 -28.74
N THR A 46 5.92 -2.47 -27.66
CA THR A 46 7.11 -3.28 -27.35
C THR A 46 6.84 -4.35 -26.29
N PHE A 47 5.63 -4.40 -25.74
CA PHE A 47 5.26 -5.34 -24.69
C PHE A 47 5.18 -6.77 -25.27
N PRO A 48 5.87 -7.76 -24.68
CA PRO A 48 5.80 -9.14 -25.17
C PRO A 48 4.39 -9.72 -25.03
N MET A 49 3.76 -10.13 -26.14
CA MET A 49 2.43 -10.75 -26.10
C MET A 49 2.45 -12.26 -25.80
N ASP A 50 3.57 -12.92 -26.09
CA ASP A 50 3.74 -14.36 -25.89
C ASP A 50 4.97 -14.69 -25.06
N GLY A 51 5.00 -15.91 -24.51
CA GLY A 51 6.10 -16.44 -23.71
C GLY A 51 6.25 -15.76 -22.33
N PRO A 52 7.22 -16.23 -21.52
CA PRO A 52 7.35 -15.79 -20.14
C PRO A 52 7.80 -14.34 -20.05
N VAL A 53 7.18 -13.58 -19.15
CA VAL A 53 7.57 -12.19 -18.87
C VAL A 53 7.33 -11.87 -17.41
N LEU A 54 8.28 -11.17 -16.81
CA LEU A 54 8.19 -10.67 -15.44
C LEU A 54 7.97 -9.16 -15.49
N ILE A 55 6.76 -8.71 -15.20
CA ILE A 55 6.46 -7.30 -14.98
C ILE A 55 6.93 -6.91 -13.59
N LEU A 56 7.81 -5.92 -13.50
CA LEU A 56 8.17 -5.27 -12.25
C LEU A 56 7.55 -3.87 -12.24
N ALA A 57 6.56 -3.68 -11.37
CA ALA A 57 5.74 -2.47 -11.34
C ALA A 57 5.90 -1.70 -10.02
N ASN A 58 5.86 -0.37 -10.07
CA ASN A 58 5.76 0.44 -8.85
C ASN A 58 4.41 0.24 -8.14
N HIS A 59 4.36 0.33 -6.82
CA HIS A 59 3.13 0.09 -6.04
C HIS A 59 2.62 1.32 -5.28
N THR A 60 1.70 2.05 -5.90
CA THR A 60 1.17 3.32 -5.39
C THR A 60 -0.29 3.27 -4.97
N ALA A 61 -1.10 2.37 -5.54
CA ALA A 61 -2.52 2.25 -5.26
C ALA A 61 -2.96 0.80 -5.07
N ALA A 62 -4.15 0.63 -4.48
CA ALA A 62 -4.71 -0.72 -4.25
C ALA A 62 -4.97 -1.49 -5.56
N PHE A 63 -5.31 -0.75 -6.61
CA PHE A 63 -5.79 -1.29 -7.88
C PHE A 63 -4.72 -1.38 -8.98
N ASP A 64 -3.47 -1.05 -8.64
CA ASP A 64 -2.32 -1.21 -9.53
C ASP A 64 -2.31 -2.56 -10.26
N PRO A 65 -2.56 -3.72 -9.62
CA PRO A 65 -2.53 -4.99 -10.33
C PRO A 65 -3.59 -5.08 -11.43
N ALA A 66 -4.77 -4.53 -11.18
CA ALA A 66 -5.87 -4.54 -12.15
C ALA A 66 -5.58 -3.60 -13.32
N TRP A 67 -5.02 -2.41 -13.05
CA TRP A 67 -4.72 -1.42 -14.08
C TRP A 67 -3.56 -1.84 -14.99
N VAL A 68 -2.47 -2.36 -14.42
CA VAL A 68 -1.36 -2.89 -15.21
C VAL A 68 -1.80 -4.12 -16.00
N GLY A 69 -2.54 -5.04 -15.38
CA GLY A 69 -3.07 -6.23 -16.07
C GLY A 69 -3.99 -5.87 -17.23
N PHE A 70 -4.86 -4.87 -17.05
CA PHE A 70 -5.71 -4.35 -18.12
C PHE A 70 -4.89 -3.70 -19.25
N ALA A 71 -3.87 -2.89 -18.91
CA ALA A 71 -3.01 -2.23 -19.89
C ALA A 71 -2.13 -3.21 -20.70
N ALA A 72 -1.75 -4.34 -20.11
CA ALA A 72 -0.93 -5.37 -20.75
C ALA A 72 -1.68 -6.16 -21.84
N LEU A 73 -3.02 -6.17 -21.83
CA LEU A 73 -3.88 -6.91 -22.78
C LEU A 73 -3.57 -8.41 -22.92
N ARG A 74 -2.93 -9.01 -21.91
CA ARG A 74 -2.79 -10.47 -21.79
C ARG A 74 -2.96 -10.88 -20.32
N PRO A 75 -3.42 -12.12 -20.05
CA PRO A 75 -3.57 -12.60 -18.68
C PRO A 75 -2.27 -12.45 -17.88
N CYS A 76 -2.36 -11.77 -16.74
CA CYS A 76 -1.24 -11.50 -15.84
C CYS A 76 -1.52 -12.14 -14.49
N HIS A 77 -0.62 -12.99 -14.02
CA HIS A 77 -0.66 -13.50 -12.66
C HIS A 77 0.08 -12.53 -11.73
N TYR A 78 -0.39 -12.35 -10.51
CA TYR A 78 0.26 -11.43 -9.57
C TYR A 78 0.25 -11.95 -8.14
N MET A 79 1.32 -11.62 -7.41
CA MET A 79 1.41 -11.89 -5.98
C MET A 79 0.55 -10.89 -5.20
N ALA A 80 -0.36 -11.39 -4.38
CA ALA A 80 -1.21 -10.58 -3.52
C ALA A 80 -1.10 -11.01 -2.05
N SER A 81 -1.33 -10.10 -1.11
CA SER A 81 -1.28 -10.43 0.32
C SER A 81 -2.21 -11.60 0.65
N ALA A 82 -1.70 -12.60 1.35
CA ALA A 82 -2.51 -13.72 1.85
C ALA A 82 -3.71 -13.26 2.71
N ALA A 83 -3.65 -12.06 3.31
CA ALA A 83 -4.77 -11.48 4.04
C ALA A 83 -6.00 -11.21 3.15
N LEU A 84 -5.80 -10.88 1.86
CA LEU A 84 -6.91 -10.63 0.92
C LEU A 84 -7.69 -11.91 0.60
N PHE A 85 -7.03 -13.07 0.63
CA PHE A 85 -7.65 -14.37 0.40
C PHE A 85 -8.50 -14.86 1.59
N ARG A 86 -8.41 -14.19 2.75
CA ARG A 86 -9.28 -14.44 3.91
C ARG A 86 -10.64 -13.75 3.78
N ILE A 87 -10.77 -12.79 2.87
CA ILE A 87 -12.00 -12.04 2.65
C ILE A 87 -12.91 -12.86 1.72
N ARG A 88 -13.99 -13.43 2.27
CA ARG A 88 -14.84 -14.46 1.63
C ARG A 88 -15.31 -14.09 0.21
N TRP A 89 -15.73 -12.86 -0.01
CA TRP A 89 -16.25 -12.41 -1.30
C TRP A 89 -15.16 -11.94 -2.26
N LEU A 90 -14.00 -11.49 -1.76
CA LEU A 90 -12.91 -10.96 -2.58
C LEU A 90 -11.99 -12.06 -3.10
N ALA A 91 -11.73 -13.08 -2.30
CA ALA A 91 -10.85 -14.20 -2.63
C ALA A 91 -11.16 -14.85 -4.01
N PRO A 92 -12.42 -15.24 -4.34
CA PRO A 92 -12.71 -15.82 -5.65
C PRO A 92 -12.48 -14.83 -6.81
N ILE A 93 -12.76 -13.53 -6.60
CA ILE A 93 -12.61 -12.50 -7.62
C ILE A 93 -11.12 -12.31 -7.98
N ILE A 94 -10.27 -12.08 -6.97
CA ILE A 94 -8.84 -11.85 -7.23
C ILE A 94 -8.15 -13.10 -7.78
N THR A 95 -8.57 -14.29 -7.36
CA THR A 95 -8.06 -15.56 -7.88
C THR A 95 -8.41 -15.73 -9.36
N ALA A 96 -9.66 -15.42 -9.75
CA ALA A 96 -10.09 -15.44 -11.15
C ALA A 96 -9.34 -14.41 -12.02
N LEU A 97 -8.90 -13.30 -11.42
CA LEU A 97 -8.06 -12.29 -12.08
C LEU A 97 -6.57 -12.66 -12.11
N GLY A 98 -6.17 -13.85 -11.63
CA GLY A 98 -4.79 -14.34 -11.69
C GLY A 98 -3.96 -14.13 -10.41
N ALA A 99 -4.56 -13.64 -9.32
CA ALA A 99 -3.85 -13.46 -8.05
C ALA A 99 -3.52 -14.80 -7.40
N PHE A 100 -2.34 -14.88 -6.77
CA PHE A 100 -1.98 -15.98 -5.87
C PHE A 100 -1.39 -15.44 -4.55
N PRO A 101 -1.58 -16.15 -3.42
CA PRO A 101 -1.25 -15.65 -2.10
C PRO A 101 0.26 -15.58 -1.85
N LYS A 102 0.69 -14.49 -1.21
CA LYS A 102 2.04 -14.29 -0.66
C LYS A 102 1.95 -13.83 0.78
N ALA A 103 2.64 -14.53 1.68
CA ALA A 103 2.92 -14.07 3.04
C ALA A 103 4.00 -12.98 2.98
N LYS A 104 3.71 -11.79 3.51
CA LYS A 104 4.66 -10.67 3.48
C LYS A 104 5.84 -10.89 4.43
N PHE A 105 7.02 -10.38 4.01
CA PHE A 105 8.24 -10.32 4.82
C PHE A 105 8.63 -11.63 5.52
N THR A 106 8.38 -12.76 4.84
CA THR A 106 8.77 -14.09 5.28
C THR A 106 9.14 -14.95 4.08
N LYS A 107 9.95 -15.99 4.32
CA LYS A 107 10.27 -16.99 3.29
C LYS A 107 8.99 -17.79 3.00
N ASP A 108 8.45 -17.55 1.83
CA ASP A 108 7.22 -18.19 1.37
C ASP A 108 7.58 -19.08 0.18
N ARG A 109 7.93 -20.33 0.48
CA ARG A 109 8.36 -21.30 -0.54
C ARG A 109 7.24 -21.62 -1.52
N ASP A 110 6.00 -21.65 -1.05
CA ASP A 110 4.84 -22.02 -1.85
C ASP A 110 4.56 -20.96 -2.92
N SER A 111 4.53 -19.68 -2.53
CA SER A 111 4.36 -18.58 -3.49
C SER A 111 5.46 -18.55 -4.56
N MET A 112 6.70 -18.87 -4.18
CA MET A 112 7.83 -18.94 -5.10
C MET A 112 7.78 -20.16 -6.01
N ALA A 113 7.27 -21.30 -5.54
CA ALA A 113 7.06 -22.49 -6.36
C ALA A 113 6.01 -22.22 -7.44
N THR A 114 4.86 -21.66 -7.05
CA THR A 114 3.79 -21.25 -7.97
C THR A 114 4.31 -20.27 -9.03
N LEU A 115 5.11 -19.27 -8.61
CA LEU A 115 5.71 -18.34 -9.55
C LEU A 115 6.59 -19.04 -10.58
N ASN A 116 7.48 -19.94 -10.14
CA ASN A 116 8.40 -20.63 -11.07
C ASN A 116 7.63 -21.49 -12.06
N GLU A 117 6.59 -22.19 -11.60
CA GLU A 117 5.74 -23.02 -12.44
C GLU A 117 5.02 -22.18 -13.50
N LEU A 118 4.39 -21.07 -13.09
CA LEU A 118 3.72 -20.16 -14.02
C LEU A 118 4.70 -19.56 -15.03
N TYR A 119 5.90 -19.18 -14.59
CA TYR A 119 6.91 -18.61 -15.47
C TYR A 119 7.41 -19.66 -16.47
N ALA A 120 7.70 -20.89 -16.02
CA ALA A 120 8.12 -21.99 -16.89
C ALA A 120 7.06 -22.36 -17.93
N LYS A 121 5.77 -22.20 -17.59
CA LYS A 121 4.63 -22.38 -18.52
C LYS A 121 4.43 -21.22 -19.51
N GLY A 122 5.27 -20.19 -19.47
CA GLY A 122 5.23 -19.07 -20.40
C GLY A 122 4.25 -17.96 -20.02
N HIS A 123 3.76 -17.92 -18.77
CA HIS A 123 2.81 -16.90 -18.34
C HIS A 123 3.46 -15.53 -18.09
N CYS A 124 2.63 -14.48 -18.07
CA CYS A 124 3.01 -13.17 -17.55
C CYS A 124 2.82 -13.16 -16.04
N ILE A 125 3.85 -12.71 -15.33
CA ILE A 125 3.82 -12.57 -13.88
C ILE A 125 4.17 -11.14 -13.53
N MET A 126 3.39 -10.53 -12.64
CA MET A 126 3.63 -9.20 -12.13
C MET A 126 4.00 -9.25 -10.65
N ILE A 127 5.05 -8.49 -10.31
CA ILE A 127 5.53 -8.31 -8.95
C ILE A 127 5.70 -6.82 -8.69
N PHE A 128 5.31 -6.42 -7.49
CA PHE A 128 5.65 -5.13 -6.91
C PHE A 128 6.93 -5.30 -6.10
N PRO A 129 8.10 -4.87 -6.61
CA PRO A 129 9.40 -5.23 -6.05
C PRO A 129 9.65 -4.57 -4.68
N GLU A 130 8.86 -3.55 -4.35
CA GLU A 130 8.80 -2.84 -3.07
C GLU A 130 8.17 -3.69 -1.94
N GLY A 131 7.31 -4.67 -2.28
CA GLY A 131 6.60 -5.53 -1.31
C GLY A 131 5.47 -4.86 -0.51
N THR A 132 5.36 -3.53 -0.56
CA THR A 132 4.29 -2.74 0.05
C THR A 132 3.95 -1.52 -0.79
N ARG A 133 2.84 -0.84 -0.46
CA ARG A 133 2.42 0.40 -1.12
C ARG A 133 3.07 1.60 -0.47
N THR A 134 3.51 2.54 -1.28
CA THR A 134 3.95 3.85 -0.79
C THR A 134 2.80 4.65 -0.15
N TRP A 135 3.16 5.51 0.80
CA TRP A 135 2.25 6.44 1.47
C TRP A 135 2.16 7.80 0.79
N ASP A 136 3.26 8.22 0.16
CA ASP A 136 3.44 9.54 -0.42
C ASP A 136 3.50 9.52 -1.95
N GLY A 137 3.48 8.31 -2.54
CA GLY A 137 3.52 8.09 -3.97
C GLY A 137 4.93 8.02 -4.54
N ARG A 138 5.97 8.26 -3.73
CA ARG A 138 7.38 8.07 -4.12
C ARG A 138 7.76 6.60 -4.02
N ASN A 139 8.79 6.19 -4.75
CA ASN A 139 9.25 4.81 -4.77
C ASN A 139 9.83 4.38 -3.41
N ILE A 140 9.44 3.20 -2.94
CA ILE A 140 10.10 2.52 -1.83
C ILE A 140 11.32 1.76 -2.40
N PRO A 141 12.41 1.59 -1.62
CA PRO A 141 13.52 0.75 -2.05
C PRO A 141 13.07 -0.69 -2.38
N VAL A 142 13.54 -1.19 -3.52
CA VAL A 142 13.32 -2.57 -3.96
C VAL A 142 13.95 -3.57 -2.99
N LEU A 143 13.22 -4.65 -2.70
CA LEU A 143 13.72 -5.72 -1.85
C LEU A 143 14.89 -6.47 -2.52
N PRO A 144 16.00 -6.76 -1.81
CA PRO A 144 17.15 -7.49 -2.38
C PRO A 144 16.81 -8.86 -2.98
N GLY A 145 15.74 -9.50 -2.49
CA GLY A 145 15.24 -10.77 -3.03
C GLY A 145 14.83 -10.72 -4.50
N ILE A 146 14.55 -9.53 -5.06
CA ILE A 146 14.18 -9.35 -6.46
C ILE A 146 15.37 -9.61 -7.39
N GLY A 147 16.58 -9.18 -7.03
CA GLY A 147 17.80 -9.46 -7.80
C GLY A 147 18.03 -10.97 -7.97
N ARG A 148 17.96 -11.72 -6.86
CA ARG A 148 18.00 -13.20 -6.85
C ARG A 148 16.95 -13.82 -7.75
N LEU A 149 15.73 -13.30 -7.69
CA LEU A 149 14.61 -13.83 -8.46
C LEU A 149 14.84 -13.68 -9.96
N VAL A 150 15.13 -12.45 -10.42
CA VAL A 150 15.37 -12.13 -11.82
C VAL A 150 16.51 -12.98 -12.38
N LYS A 151 17.63 -13.07 -11.65
CA LYS A 151 18.80 -13.84 -12.05
C LYS A 151 18.50 -15.34 -12.17
N ARG A 152 17.87 -15.93 -11.14
CA ARG A 152 17.52 -17.35 -11.11
C ARG A 152 16.57 -17.78 -12.24
N LEU A 153 15.67 -16.89 -12.65
CA LEU A 153 14.73 -17.14 -13.74
C LEU A 153 15.32 -16.87 -15.13
N ASN A 154 16.51 -16.26 -15.20
CA ASN A 154 16.98 -15.54 -16.40
C ASN A 154 15.84 -14.69 -16.99
N ALA A 155 15.20 -13.88 -16.13
CA ALA A 155 13.91 -13.31 -16.43
C ALA A 155 13.98 -12.29 -17.58
N ARG A 156 13.02 -12.36 -18.50
CA ARG A 156 12.68 -11.27 -19.40
C ARG A 156 11.80 -10.29 -18.64
N VAL A 157 12.37 -9.16 -18.26
CA VAL A 157 11.75 -8.16 -17.40
C VAL A 157 11.15 -7.05 -18.22
N VAL A 158 9.94 -6.61 -17.86
CA VAL A 158 9.35 -5.37 -18.33
C VAL A 158 9.09 -4.49 -17.11
N PHE A 159 9.58 -3.26 -17.12
CA PHE A 159 9.21 -2.28 -16.10
C PHE A 159 7.85 -1.68 -16.42
N ALA A 160 7.00 -1.56 -15.42
CA ALA A 160 5.72 -0.87 -15.54
C ALA A 160 5.67 0.29 -14.54
N ARG A 161 5.48 1.51 -15.06
CA ARG A 161 5.34 2.72 -14.25
C ARG A 161 3.92 3.23 -14.31
N MET A 162 3.38 3.60 -13.16
CA MET A 162 2.06 4.23 -13.02
C MET A 162 2.20 5.58 -12.34
N PRO A 163 2.61 6.64 -13.07
CA PRO A 163 2.93 7.94 -12.48
C PRO A 163 1.73 8.60 -11.79
N THR A 164 0.51 8.41 -12.31
CA THR A 164 -0.69 9.07 -11.78
C THR A 164 -1.54 8.19 -10.85
N ALA A 165 -1.22 6.90 -10.70
CA ALA A 165 -2.02 5.95 -9.93
C ALA A 165 -2.10 6.32 -8.44
N PHE A 166 -1.03 6.87 -7.87
CA PHE A 166 -1.03 7.38 -6.49
C PHE A 166 -2.18 8.37 -6.26
N LEU A 167 -2.39 9.30 -7.20
CA LEU A 167 -3.40 10.36 -7.06
C LEU A 167 -4.83 9.81 -7.16
N ALA A 168 -5.03 8.62 -7.73
CA ALA A 168 -6.35 7.99 -7.80
C ALA A 168 -6.83 7.55 -6.43
N GLN A 169 -5.93 7.03 -5.60
CA GLN A 169 -6.27 6.66 -4.23
C GLN A 169 -4.99 6.58 -3.40
N PRO A 170 -4.49 7.71 -2.87
CA PRO A 170 -3.37 7.70 -1.94
C PRO A 170 -3.64 6.70 -0.82
N ARG A 171 -2.59 6.05 -0.29
CA ARG A 171 -2.75 4.98 0.70
C ARG A 171 -3.54 5.42 1.95
N TRP A 172 -3.42 6.69 2.32
CA TRP A 172 -4.15 7.32 3.43
C TRP A 172 -5.58 7.76 3.08
N ALA A 173 -5.96 7.81 1.79
CA ALA A 173 -7.27 8.27 1.38
C ALA A 173 -8.33 7.18 1.57
N SER A 174 -9.40 7.50 2.29
CA SER A 174 -10.53 6.59 2.50
C SER A 174 -11.38 6.38 1.26
N TYR A 175 -11.39 7.34 0.33
CA TYR A 175 -12.21 7.32 -0.87
C TYR A 175 -11.35 7.50 -2.14
N PRO A 176 -11.69 6.81 -3.24
CA PRO A 176 -11.00 6.99 -4.51
C PRO A 176 -11.36 8.32 -5.16
N ARG A 177 -10.48 8.78 -6.04
CA ARG A 177 -10.59 9.96 -6.89
C ARG A 177 -10.64 9.50 -8.34
N TYR A 178 -11.34 10.26 -9.16
CA TYR A 178 -11.26 10.13 -10.61
C TYR A 178 -10.07 10.97 -11.12
N VAL A 179 -9.00 10.27 -11.50
CA VAL A 179 -7.83 10.84 -12.18
C VAL A 179 -7.54 10.01 -13.43
N PRO A 180 -6.99 10.62 -14.50
CA PRO A 180 -6.47 9.84 -15.63
C PRO A 180 -5.29 8.96 -15.15
N LEU A 181 -5.41 7.66 -15.36
CA LEU A 181 -4.35 6.70 -15.12
C LEU A 181 -3.46 6.60 -16.36
N SER A 182 -2.16 6.69 -16.14
CA SER A 182 -1.13 6.41 -17.14
C SER A 182 -0.41 5.12 -16.75
N VAL A 183 -0.21 4.23 -17.72
CA VAL A 183 0.64 3.03 -17.57
C VAL A 183 1.73 3.10 -18.63
N GLU A 184 2.98 3.04 -18.20
CA GLU A 184 4.14 3.10 -19.08
C GLU A 184 4.95 1.81 -18.97
N PHE A 185 5.05 1.07 -20.07
CA PHE A 185 5.89 -0.11 -20.16
C PHE A 185 7.24 0.24 -20.77
N SER A 186 8.32 -0.33 -20.22
CA SER A 186 9.61 -0.34 -20.88
C SER A 186 9.65 -1.41 -21.98
N PRO A 187 10.58 -1.29 -22.95
CA PRO A 187 11.01 -2.46 -23.72
C PRO A 187 11.46 -3.60 -22.79
N PRO A 188 11.34 -4.87 -23.22
CA PRO A 188 11.80 -6.00 -22.43
C PRO A 188 13.33 -5.98 -22.28
N VAL A 189 13.80 -6.23 -21.06
CA VAL A 189 15.23 -6.26 -20.69
C VAL A 189 15.59 -7.61 -20.08
N THR A 190 16.77 -8.11 -20.38
CA THR A 190 17.38 -9.25 -19.70
C THR A 190 18.63 -8.78 -18.95
N PHE A 191 19.03 -9.53 -17.92
CA PHE A 191 20.10 -9.14 -17.00
C PHE A 191 21.28 -10.13 -17.04
N GLU A 192 21.60 -10.65 -18.23
CA GLU A 192 22.71 -11.58 -18.40
C GLU A 192 24.03 -10.96 -17.93
N GLY A 193 24.81 -11.73 -17.16
CA GLY A 193 26.09 -11.29 -16.60
C GLY A 193 26.01 -10.27 -15.46
N LYS A 194 24.82 -9.80 -15.05
CA LYS A 194 24.67 -8.82 -13.97
C LYS A 194 24.69 -9.45 -12.57
N THR A 195 25.19 -8.68 -11.62
CA THR A 195 25.11 -8.98 -10.18
C THR A 195 23.69 -8.75 -9.65
N GLU A 196 23.37 -9.30 -8.48
CA GLU A 196 22.03 -9.14 -7.88
C GLU A 196 21.78 -7.67 -7.51
N GLU A 197 22.84 -6.98 -7.06
CA GLU A 197 22.85 -5.58 -6.69
C GLU A 197 22.65 -4.68 -7.91
N GLU A 198 23.33 -4.95 -9.03
CA GLU A 198 23.09 -4.22 -10.29
C GLU A 198 21.66 -4.39 -10.79
N ILE A 199 21.10 -5.59 -10.67
CA ILE A 199 19.70 -5.84 -11.02
C ILE A 199 18.79 -4.99 -10.13
N VAL A 200 18.97 -5.05 -8.80
CA VAL A 200 18.15 -4.26 -7.86
C VAL A 200 18.25 -2.77 -8.14
N ALA A 201 19.44 -2.25 -8.45
CA ALA A 201 19.63 -0.86 -8.83
C ALA A 201 18.88 -0.51 -10.13
N ALA A 202 18.98 -1.35 -11.15
CA ALA A 202 18.25 -1.17 -12.41
C ALA A 202 16.73 -1.25 -12.23
N VAL A 203 16.24 -2.12 -11.34
CA VAL A 203 14.81 -2.21 -11.01
C VAL A 203 14.34 -0.95 -10.28
N ASN A 204 15.10 -0.46 -9.29
CA ASN A 204 14.77 0.78 -8.59
C ASN A 204 14.60 1.95 -9.56
N GLU A 205 15.54 2.09 -10.51
CA GLU A 205 15.45 3.14 -11.54
C GLU A 205 14.30 2.89 -12.53
N GLY A 206 14.14 1.64 -12.98
CA GLY A 206 13.12 1.25 -13.96
C GLY A 206 11.68 1.47 -13.47
N VAL A 207 11.43 1.36 -12.17
CA VAL A 207 10.11 1.61 -11.56
C VAL A 207 10.01 2.98 -10.88
N ARG A 208 11.05 3.81 -10.97
CA ARG A 208 11.09 5.11 -10.28
C ARG A 208 9.97 6.02 -10.77
N ILE A 209 9.26 6.61 -9.81
CA ILE A 209 8.28 7.65 -10.06
C ILE A 209 8.41 8.73 -8.98
N ASP A 210 8.08 9.96 -9.37
CA ASP A 210 7.90 11.06 -8.43
C ASP A 210 6.56 11.73 -8.76
N PRO A 211 5.52 11.53 -7.92
CA PRO A 211 4.19 12.06 -8.17
C PRO A 211 4.15 13.59 -8.10
N GLU A 212 5.15 14.25 -7.51
CA GLU A 212 5.19 15.71 -7.45
C GLU A 212 5.51 16.34 -8.81
N LEU A 213 6.15 15.58 -9.70
CA LEU A 213 6.45 15.98 -11.08
C LEU A 213 5.23 15.83 -12.00
N GLU A 214 4.21 15.09 -11.57
CA GLU A 214 3.02 14.84 -12.38
C GLU A 214 2.03 16.01 -12.30
N VAL A 215 1.84 16.68 -13.43
CA VAL A 215 0.83 17.73 -13.57
C VAL A 215 -0.40 17.12 -14.23
N LEU A 216 -1.51 17.11 -13.49
CA LEU A 216 -2.81 16.71 -14.03
C LEU A 216 -3.37 17.88 -14.86
N ASP A 217 -3.26 17.78 -16.18
CA ASP A 217 -3.70 18.77 -17.18
C ASP A 217 -5.15 18.60 -17.62
N VAL A 218 -5.83 17.56 -17.15
CA VAL A 218 -7.22 17.23 -17.48
C VAL A 218 -8.13 17.31 -16.26
N ARG A 219 -9.44 17.35 -16.52
CA ARG A 219 -10.46 17.40 -15.48
C ARG A 219 -10.38 16.16 -14.58
N CYS A 220 -10.02 16.40 -13.33
CA CYS A 220 -10.03 15.41 -12.26
C CYS A 220 -11.13 15.73 -11.27
N PHE A 221 -11.63 14.73 -10.56
CA PHE A 221 -12.70 14.92 -9.58
C PHE A 221 -12.52 13.97 -8.40
N GLY A 222 -12.81 14.46 -7.20
CA GLY A 222 -12.92 13.61 -6.02
C GLY A 222 -13.74 14.34 -4.97
N VAL A 223 -14.26 13.56 -4.02
CA VAL A 223 -15.01 14.04 -2.87
C VAL A 223 -14.38 13.45 -1.62
N ARG A 224 -14.55 14.12 -0.49
CA ARG A 224 -14.03 13.64 0.80
C ARG A 224 -12.51 13.46 0.77
N LEU A 225 -11.82 14.37 0.11
CA LEU A 225 -10.39 14.30 -0.20
C LEU A 225 -9.49 14.28 1.03
N ALA A 226 -9.97 14.81 2.15
CA ALA A 226 -9.25 14.82 3.43
C ALA A 226 -9.49 13.57 4.28
N TRP A 227 -10.47 12.71 3.94
CA TRP A 227 -10.81 11.55 4.77
C TRP A 227 -9.71 10.51 4.78
N GLY A 228 -9.31 10.12 5.99
CA GLY A 228 -8.19 9.21 6.25
C GLY A 228 -6.82 9.91 6.32
N LEU A 229 -6.72 11.17 5.88
CA LEU A 229 -5.48 11.94 5.98
C LEU A 229 -4.95 12.09 7.42
N PRO A 230 -5.79 12.28 8.48
CA PRO A 230 -5.29 12.34 9.87
C PRO A 230 -4.51 11.10 10.31
N GLU A 231 -4.79 9.94 9.71
CA GLU A 231 -4.04 8.71 9.99
C GLU A 231 -2.58 8.85 9.54
N TYR A 232 -2.33 9.52 8.41
CA TYR A 232 -0.99 9.73 7.86
C TYR A 232 -0.33 11.01 8.39
N LEU A 233 -1.05 12.13 8.38
CA LEU A 233 -0.62 13.37 9.04
C LEU A 233 -1.07 13.35 10.50
N TRP A 234 -0.45 12.46 11.27
CA TRP A 234 -0.75 12.22 12.68
C TRP A 234 -0.27 13.33 13.61
N ALA A 235 0.45 14.34 13.13
CA ALA A 235 0.68 15.59 13.83
C ALA A 235 0.46 16.80 12.92
N CYS A 236 0.25 17.96 13.53
CA CYS A 236 -0.01 19.18 12.78
C CYS A 236 1.23 19.64 12.01
N PRO A 237 1.13 19.89 10.69
CA PRO A 237 2.27 20.37 9.90
C PRO A 237 2.73 21.79 10.26
N HIS A 238 1.93 22.54 11.03
CA HIS A 238 2.27 23.87 11.54
C HIS A 238 2.87 23.83 12.95
N CYS A 239 2.12 23.36 13.95
CA CYS A 239 2.53 23.40 15.36
C CYS A 239 3.03 22.06 15.92
N LEU A 240 3.05 20.98 15.12
CA LEU A 240 3.42 19.61 15.51
C LEU A 240 2.57 18.98 16.63
N ALA A 241 1.45 19.59 17.04
CA ALA A 241 0.56 18.96 18.00
C ALA A 241 0.08 17.60 17.45
N GLU A 242 0.25 16.55 18.25
CA GLU A 242 -0.09 15.18 17.88
C GLU A 242 -1.59 14.93 17.88
N GLU A 243 -2.04 13.99 17.02
CA GLU A 243 -3.43 13.54 16.90
C GLU A 243 -4.44 14.70 16.83
N SER A 244 -3.96 15.86 16.36
CA SER A 244 -4.66 17.14 16.45
C SER A 244 -5.39 17.46 15.15
N ILE A 245 -5.00 16.80 14.07
CA ILE A 245 -5.58 16.98 12.74
C ILE A 245 -6.92 16.27 12.68
N VAL A 246 -7.95 17.00 12.28
CA VAL A 246 -9.33 16.50 12.18
C VAL A 246 -9.94 16.87 10.84
N VAL A 247 -10.91 16.07 10.41
CA VAL A 247 -11.72 16.30 9.22
C VAL A 247 -13.15 16.55 9.67
N SER A 248 -13.77 17.62 9.19
CA SER A 248 -15.18 17.90 9.45
C SER A 248 -16.08 17.15 8.46
N ASN A 249 -17.26 16.70 8.92
CA ASN A 249 -18.29 16.14 8.06
C ASN A 249 -18.85 17.16 7.05
N THR A 250 -18.86 18.45 7.40
CA THR A 250 -19.40 19.53 6.55
C THR A 250 -18.39 20.03 5.52
N HIS A 251 -17.09 19.87 5.81
CA HIS A 251 -15.98 20.31 4.95
C HIS A 251 -15.03 19.14 4.73
N SER A 252 -15.50 18.13 4.01
CA SER A 252 -14.85 16.82 3.89
C SER A 252 -13.53 16.83 3.11
N ASP A 253 -13.22 17.93 2.44
CA ASP A 253 -11.98 18.14 1.71
C ASP A 253 -11.01 19.04 2.49
N GLU A 254 -11.36 19.42 3.72
CA GLU A 254 -10.55 20.27 4.58
C GLU A 254 -10.08 19.52 5.82
N ILE A 255 -8.87 19.85 6.27
CA ILE A 255 -8.36 19.47 7.57
C ILE A 255 -8.18 20.71 8.45
N SER A 256 -8.35 20.55 9.75
CA SER A 256 -8.04 21.56 10.75
C SER A 256 -7.23 20.98 11.91
N CYS A 257 -6.41 21.81 12.56
CA CYS A 257 -5.71 21.45 13.78
C CYS A 257 -6.52 21.90 15.00
N ARG A 258 -6.77 20.98 15.95
CA ARG A 258 -7.44 21.30 17.23
C ARG A 258 -6.60 22.13 18.20
N ALA A 259 -5.29 22.21 17.99
CA ALA A 259 -4.36 22.91 18.90
C ALA A 259 -4.05 24.34 18.45
N CYS A 260 -3.74 24.56 17.18
CA CYS A 260 -3.38 25.89 16.65
C CYS A 260 -4.42 26.45 15.65
N GLU A 261 -5.56 25.78 15.50
CA GLU A 261 -6.69 26.20 14.66
C GLU A 261 -6.38 26.41 13.18
N SER A 262 -5.18 26.01 12.74
CA SER A 262 -4.76 26.13 11.35
C SER A 262 -5.57 25.19 10.46
N ARG A 263 -5.90 25.65 9.25
CA ARG A 263 -6.79 24.97 8.29
C ARG A 263 -6.15 24.86 6.92
N TRP A 264 -6.43 23.75 6.23
CA TRP A 264 -6.00 23.47 4.87
C TRP A 264 -7.11 22.79 4.08
N ARG A 265 -7.21 23.10 2.79
CA ARG A 265 -8.00 22.36 1.81
C ARG A 265 -7.11 21.43 1.01
N ILE A 266 -7.53 20.17 0.89
CA ILE A 266 -6.87 19.14 0.11
C ILE A 266 -7.37 19.20 -1.33
N ASP A 267 -6.45 19.18 -2.29
CA ASP A 267 -6.78 19.03 -3.71
C ASP A 267 -6.54 17.60 -4.22
N VAL A 268 -7.01 17.35 -5.44
CA VAL A 268 -6.87 16.05 -6.12
C VAL A 268 -5.41 15.64 -6.38
N GLN A 269 -4.48 16.60 -6.36
CA GLN A 269 -3.03 16.37 -6.45
C GLN A 269 -2.40 16.09 -5.08
N ALA A 270 -3.19 15.83 -4.04
CA ALA A 270 -2.71 15.57 -2.69
C ALA A 270 -1.86 16.73 -2.11
N ARG A 271 -2.25 17.98 -2.39
CA ARG A 271 -1.60 19.17 -1.82
C ARG A 271 -2.43 19.82 -0.72
N LEU A 272 -1.73 20.35 0.27
CA LEU A 272 -2.26 21.17 1.35
C LEU A 272 -2.34 22.62 0.89
N ASN A 273 -3.54 23.11 0.62
CA ASN A 273 -3.80 24.49 0.26
C ASN A 273 -4.23 25.25 1.52
N PRO A 274 -3.40 26.13 2.09
CA PRO A 274 -3.70 26.76 3.37
C PRO A 274 -4.92 27.69 3.26
N LEU A 275 -5.78 27.61 4.27
CA LEU A 275 -6.89 28.54 4.49
C LEU A 275 -6.58 29.54 5.62
N THR A 276 -5.57 29.24 6.43
CA THR A 276 -5.05 30.14 7.48
C THR A 276 -3.93 31.03 6.91
N PRO A 277 -3.98 32.36 7.12
CA PRO A 277 -2.94 33.28 6.66
C PRO A 277 -1.55 32.96 7.19
N GLY A 278 -0.51 33.22 6.39
CA GLY A 278 0.90 33.02 6.77
C GLY A 278 1.45 31.60 6.54
N LEU A 279 0.59 30.65 6.17
CA LEU A 279 1.01 29.31 5.77
C LEU A 279 1.24 29.22 4.25
N HIS A 280 2.09 28.29 3.82
CA HIS A 280 2.40 28.08 2.40
C HIS A 280 1.77 26.79 1.86
N ARG A 281 1.55 26.75 0.55
CA ARG A 281 1.09 25.55 -0.16
C ARG A 281 2.23 24.55 -0.28
N GLU A 282 1.93 23.28 -0.02
CA GLU A 282 2.89 22.17 -0.16
C GLU A 282 2.17 20.84 -0.46
N SER A 283 2.92 19.78 -0.77
CA SER A 283 2.35 18.43 -0.87
C SER A 283 2.12 17.83 0.52
N VAL A 284 1.16 16.90 0.63
CA VAL A 284 0.97 16.10 1.85
C VAL A 284 2.26 15.34 2.20
N ALA A 285 2.99 14.87 1.19
CA ALA A 285 4.28 14.20 1.33
C ALA A 285 5.31 15.10 2.07
N ARG A 286 5.55 16.31 1.56
CA ARG A 286 6.53 17.24 2.15
C ARG A 286 6.13 17.72 3.54
N ALA A 287 4.83 17.85 3.81
CA ALA A 287 4.35 18.16 5.14
C ALA A 287 4.64 17.03 6.15
N HIS A 288 4.48 15.77 5.71
CA HIS A 288 4.86 14.60 6.51
C HIS A 288 6.38 14.54 6.72
N ASP A 289 7.18 14.72 5.66
CA ASP A 289 8.65 14.74 5.75
C ASP A 289 9.13 15.76 6.77
N ARG A 290 8.66 17.02 6.67
CA ARG A 290 9.02 18.08 7.63
C ARG A 290 8.65 17.71 9.07
N MET A 291 7.52 17.05 9.27
CA MET A 291 7.07 16.62 10.60
C MET A 291 8.02 15.55 11.15
N THR A 292 8.37 14.54 10.36
CA THR A 292 9.26 13.46 10.80
C THR A 292 10.72 13.89 10.93
N ASP A 293 11.21 14.77 10.06
CA ASP A 293 12.58 15.27 10.07
C ASP A 293 12.92 16.02 11.36
N ARG A 294 11.93 16.73 11.93
CA ARG A 294 12.09 17.42 13.23
C ARG A 294 12.30 16.48 14.40
N LEU A 295 11.83 15.24 14.31
CA LEU A 295 12.02 14.22 15.35
C LEU A 295 13.34 13.48 15.20
N GLY A 296 13.94 13.52 14.00
CA GLY A 296 15.22 12.88 13.71
C GLY A 296 15.19 11.35 13.81
N PRO A 297 16.38 10.71 13.81
CA PRO A 297 16.50 9.25 13.73
C PRO A 297 16.15 8.52 15.04
N ARG A 298 16.14 9.22 16.19
CA ARG A 298 15.75 8.67 17.50
C ARG A 298 14.50 9.39 18.01
N PRO A 299 13.35 9.18 17.35
CA PRO A 299 12.21 10.06 17.54
C PRO A 299 11.66 9.95 18.96
N ARG A 300 11.52 11.12 19.60
CA ARG A 300 10.84 11.33 20.88
C ARG A 300 9.92 12.54 20.74
N LEU A 301 8.73 12.46 21.31
CA LEU A 301 7.75 13.55 21.27
C LEU A 301 8.00 14.58 22.38
N ARG A 302 8.68 14.16 23.45
CA ARG A 302 9.10 14.99 24.58
C ARG A 302 10.54 14.63 24.93
N ASP A 303 11.43 15.60 24.80
CA ASP A 303 12.87 15.42 25.02
C ASP A 303 13.21 15.19 26.51
N ASP A 304 12.33 15.63 27.42
CA ASP A 304 12.50 15.63 28.87
C ASP A 304 11.67 14.56 29.61
N ALA A 305 10.87 13.75 28.90
CA ALA A 305 9.98 12.80 29.54
C ALA A 305 10.70 11.51 29.98
N PRO A 306 10.50 11.03 31.22
CA PRO A 306 10.85 9.66 31.56
C PRO A 306 10.07 8.70 30.64
N ALA A 307 10.64 7.51 30.39
CA ALA A 307 10.03 6.47 29.58
C ALA A 307 8.53 6.33 29.90
N PRO A 308 7.67 6.18 28.89
CA PRO A 308 7.92 5.65 27.54
C PRO A 308 8.11 6.71 26.43
N ILE A 309 8.68 6.30 25.29
CA ILE A 309 8.80 7.09 24.05
C ILE A 309 7.42 7.46 23.49
N LEU A 310 6.50 6.49 23.48
CA LEU A 310 5.14 6.64 22.99
C LEU A 310 4.16 5.87 23.87
N SER A 311 2.98 6.44 24.08
CA SER A 311 1.93 5.89 24.96
C SER A 311 0.55 5.95 24.32
N ALA A 312 -0.20 4.86 24.45
CA ALA A 312 -1.65 4.85 24.25
C ALA A 312 -2.33 4.31 25.51
N ASP A 313 -3.45 4.92 25.90
CA ASP A 313 -4.15 4.55 27.13
C ASP A 313 -4.82 3.19 27.02
N ARG A 314 -5.25 2.83 25.83
CA ARG A 314 -5.83 1.53 25.51
C ARG A 314 -5.29 1.00 24.21
N ALA A 315 -4.94 -0.27 24.24
CA ALA A 315 -4.61 -1.04 23.07
C ALA A 315 -4.97 -2.50 23.28
N ARG A 316 -5.09 -3.19 22.16
CA ARG A 316 -5.25 -4.64 22.10
C ARG A 316 -4.17 -5.23 21.22
N VAL A 317 -3.55 -6.31 21.70
CA VAL A 317 -2.63 -7.13 20.92
C VAL A 317 -3.30 -8.48 20.67
N GLN A 318 -3.30 -8.90 19.40
CA GLN A 318 -3.90 -10.17 18.98
C GLN A 318 -2.89 -11.00 18.21
N ARG A 319 -2.76 -12.27 18.54
CA ARG A 319 -2.04 -13.24 17.72
C ARG A 319 -2.91 -13.68 16.56
N MET A 320 -2.29 -13.78 15.38
CA MET A 320 -2.94 -14.09 14.11
C MET A 320 -2.45 -15.45 13.58
N PRO A 321 -3.10 -16.56 13.96
CA PRO A 321 -2.69 -17.89 13.52
C PRO A 321 -2.82 -18.05 12.00
N ARG A 322 -2.06 -19.00 11.44
CA ARG A 322 -2.23 -19.44 10.05
C ARG A 322 -3.54 -20.23 9.95
N GLY A 323 -4.57 -19.62 9.35
CA GLY A 323 -5.83 -20.32 9.07
C GLY A 323 -6.82 -20.39 10.23
N GLY A 324 -6.83 -19.43 11.15
CA GLY A 324 -7.77 -19.38 12.27
C GLY A 324 -8.24 -17.97 12.62
N ALA A 325 -9.10 -17.85 13.64
CA ALA A 325 -9.56 -16.57 14.17
C ALA A 325 -8.45 -15.87 14.97
N PRO A 326 -8.44 -14.53 15.05
CA PRO A 326 -7.54 -13.77 15.92
C PRO A 326 -7.72 -14.17 17.39
N ILE A 327 -6.60 -14.29 18.13
CA ILE A 327 -6.59 -14.62 19.55
C ILE A 327 -6.06 -13.41 20.32
N ILE A 328 -6.85 -12.84 21.22
CA ILE A 328 -6.40 -11.73 22.07
C ILE A 328 -5.33 -12.25 23.02
N VAL A 329 -4.15 -11.63 23.01
CA VAL A 329 -3.04 -11.98 23.91
C VAL A 329 -2.89 -10.98 25.05
N ALA A 330 -3.22 -9.70 24.82
CA ALA A 330 -3.19 -8.68 25.85
C ALA A 330 -4.09 -7.48 25.53
N GLU A 331 -4.58 -6.84 26.58
CA GLU A 331 -5.31 -5.58 26.56
C GLU A 331 -4.83 -4.69 27.70
N GLY A 332 -4.74 -3.38 27.45
CA GLY A 332 -4.23 -2.40 28.42
C GLY A 332 -3.57 -1.22 27.74
N ALA A 333 -2.80 -0.43 28.49
CA ALA A 333 -2.08 0.71 27.98
C ALA A 333 -0.82 0.26 27.20
N LEU A 334 -0.67 0.71 25.96
CA LEU A 334 0.48 0.41 25.11
C LEU A 334 1.62 1.37 25.42
N ARG A 335 2.84 0.85 25.54
CA ARG A 335 4.04 1.61 25.90
C ARG A 335 5.18 1.18 24.99
N LEU A 336 5.72 2.10 24.19
CA LEU A 336 6.95 1.91 23.45
C LEU A 336 8.12 2.48 24.25
N ASN A 337 9.08 1.64 24.59
CA ASN A 337 10.34 1.99 25.24
C ASN A 337 11.50 1.73 24.28
N GLU A 338 12.70 2.21 24.62
CA GLU A 338 13.87 2.10 23.72
C GLU A 338 14.22 0.64 23.35
N GLY A 339 13.91 -0.31 24.24
CA GLY A 339 14.20 -1.73 24.05
C GLY A 339 12.99 -2.65 23.95
N SER A 340 11.78 -2.19 24.25
CA SER A 340 10.60 -3.05 24.26
C SER A 340 9.30 -2.34 23.90
N LEU A 341 8.35 -3.11 23.37
CA LEU A 341 6.95 -2.74 23.24
C LEU A 341 6.14 -3.53 24.26
N SER A 342 5.32 -2.88 25.08
CA SER A 342 4.63 -3.53 26.18
C SER A 342 3.18 -3.08 26.33
N VAL A 343 2.36 -3.97 26.89
CA VAL A 343 0.99 -3.68 27.31
C VAL A 343 0.91 -3.80 28.82
N VAL A 344 0.48 -2.71 29.45
CA VAL A 344 0.38 -2.58 30.90
C VAL A 344 -1.11 -2.52 31.27
N GLY A 345 -1.55 -3.43 32.13
CA GLY A 345 -2.92 -3.47 32.64
C GLY A 345 -3.16 -2.48 33.79
N GLU A 346 -4.35 -2.55 34.37
CA GLU A 346 -4.69 -1.78 35.57
C GLU A 346 -3.68 -2.02 36.71
N GLY A 347 -3.40 -0.96 37.49
CA GLY A 347 -2.43 -1.00 38.59
C GLY A 347 -0.96 -1.11 38.16
N GLY A 348 -0.64 -0.96 36.87
CA GLY A 348 0.74 -1.01 36.39
C GLY A 348 1.26 -2.44 36.12
N VAL A 349 0.38 -3.45 36.16
CA VAL A 349 0.77 -4.85 35.96
C VAL A 349 1.12 -5.11 34.49
N LEU A 350 2.35 -5.57 34.23
CA LEU A 350 2.78 -5.97 32.89
C LEU A 350 1.95 -7.17 32.40
N ARG A 351 1.25 -7.02 31.28
CA ARG A 351 0.41 -8.07 30.66
C ARG A 351 1.09 -8.74 29.49
N TRP A 352 1.92 -8.00 28.77
CA TRP A 352 2.65 -8.49 27.61
C TRP A 352 3.83 -7.58 27.35
N GLU A 353 4.96 -8.16 26.96
CA GLU A 353 6.15 -7.42 26.57
C GLU A 353 6.82 -8.13 25.39
N GLN A 354 7.31 -7.33 24.46
CA GLN A 354 8.09 -7.78 23.33
C GLN A 354 9.37 -6.96 23.21
N PRO A 355 10.55 -7.56 23.44
CA PRO A 355 11.82 -6.93 23.12
C PRO A 355 11.89 -6.57 21.63
N LEU A 356 12.30 -5.34 21.32
CA LEU A 356 12.35 -4.84 19.93
C LEU A 356 13.33 -5.65 19.07
N ARG A 357 14.48 -6.03 19.63
CA ARG A 357 15.50 -6.84 18.94
C ARG A 357 14.98 -8.20 18.45
N GLU A 358 13.96 -8.74 19.11
CA GLU A 358 13.34 -10.04 18.79
C GLU A 358 12.21 -9.92 17.76
N ILE A 359 11.82 -8.68 17.42
CA ILE A 359 10.88 -8.44 16.32
C ILE A 359 11.59 -8.75 15.01
N GLU A 360 11.01 -9.66 14.23
CA GLU A 360 11.48 -10.07 12.90
C GLU A 360 11.00 -9.12 11.81
N MET A 361 9.85 -8.47 12.03
CA MET A 361 9.25 -7.54 11.09
C MET A 361 8.27 -6.61 11.80
N VAL A 362 8.24 -5.36 11.36
CA VAL A 362 7.15 -4.40 11.58
C VAL A 362 6.50 -4.13 10.22
N SER A 363 5.17 -4.11 10.13
CA SER A 363 4.48 -3.76 8.88
C SER A 363 3.11 -3.14 9.11
N LEU A 364 2.69 -2.30 8.17
CA LEU A 364 1.32 -1.82 8.05
C LEU A 364 0.63 -2.57 6.90
N GLU A 365 -0.43 -3.32 7.18
CA GLU A 365 -1.18 -4.07 6.18
C GLU A 365 -2.51 -3.39 5.77
N VAL A 366 -3.45 -4.17 5.24
CA VAL A 366 -4.74 -3.70 4.74
C VAL A 366 -5.51 -2.95 5.84
N LYS A 367 -6.09 -1.79 5.48
CA LYS A 367 -6.70 -0.83 6.43
C LYS A 367 -5.72 -0.28 7.48
N ASN A 368 -4.44 -0.22 7.13
CA ASN A 368 -3.36 0.35 7.96
C ASN A 368 -3.14 -0.38 9.28
N ALA A 369 -3.64 -1.61 9.42
CA ALA A 369 -3.43 -2.39 10.61
C ALA A 369 -1.93 -2.63 10.87
N LEU A 370 -1.47 -2.32 12.09
CA LEU A 370 -0.10 -2.51 12.54
C LEU A 370 0.13 -3.97 12.92
N PHE A 371 1.15 -4.57 12.32
CA PHE A 371 1.58 -5.92 12.62
C PHE A 371 3.04 -5.97 13.00
N ILE A 372 3.35 -6.89 13.91
CA ILE A 372 4.71 -7.35 14.18
C ILE A 372 4.81 -8.85 13.98
N ARG A 373 5.99 -9.34 13.61
CA ARG A 373 6.31 -10.77 13.62
C ARG A 373 7.35 -11.07 14.68
N VAL A 374 7.11 -12.11 15.46
CA VAL A 374 7.99 -12.57 16.53
C VAL A 374 7.97 -14.10 16.53
N ALA A 375 9.14 -14.74 16.50
CA ALA A 375 9.28 -16.19 16.49
C ALA A 375 8.38 -16.88 15.43
N GLY A 376 8.29 -16.28 14.24
CA GLY A 376 7.42 -16.74 13.15
C GLY A 376 5.91 -16.47 13.33
N GLU A 377 5.44 -16.05 14.50
CA GLU A 377 4.04 -15.71 14.77
C GLU A 377 3.73 -14.25 14.43
N LEU A 378 2.56 -14.01 13.84
CA LEU A 378 2.10 -12.66 13.48
C LEU A 378 1.22 -12.10 14.59
N HIS A 379 1.49 -10.90 15.06
CA HIS A 379 0.69 -10.18 16.05
C HIS A 379 0.15 -8.88 15.43
N GLN A 380 -1.14 -8.62 15.62
CA GLN A 380 -1.79 -7.38 15.25
C GLN A 380 -1.95 -6.49 16.47
N ILE A 381 -1.62 -5.20 16.34
CA ILE A 381 -1.64 -4.22 17.41
C ILE A 381 -2.65 -3.14 17.07
N PHE A 382 -3.55 -2.85 18.01
CA PHE A 382 -4.61 -1.87 17.88
C PHE A 382 -4.44 -0.77 18.94
N PRO A 383 -3.68 0.31 18.68
CA PRO A 383 -3.64 1.46 19.55
C PRO A 383 -4.94 2.26 19.41
N GLU A 384 -5.85 2.18 20.39
CA GLU A 384 -7.18 2.78 20.26
C GLU A 384 -7.12 4.31 20.22
N GLY A 385 -7.80 4.91 19.23
CA GLY A 385 -7.91 6.37 19.11
C GLY A 385 -6.63 7.08 18.70
N GLN A 386 -5.60 6.35 18.26
CA GLN A 386 -4.36 6.93 17.75
C GLN A 386 -4.02 6.37 16.37
N SER A 387 -3.25 7.13 15.61
CA SER A 387 -2.77 6.69 14.31
C SER A 387 -1.89 5.44 14.40
N THR A 388 -2.29 4.38 13.73
CA THR A 388 -1.47 3.17 13.53
C THR A 388 -0.23 3.45 12.70
N VAL A 389 -0.27 4.45 11.82
CA VAL A 389 0.90 4.90 11.04
C VAL A 389 1.92 5.57 11.94
N LYS A 390 1.48 6.42 12.88
CA LYS A 390 2.36 6.98 13.92
C LYS A 390 3.05 5.88 14.70
N TRP A 391 2.26 4.94 15.24
CA TRP A 391 2.80 3.82 16.01
C TRP A 391 3.74 2.95 15.20
N GLY A 392 3.37 2.64 13.95
CA GLY A 392 4.22 1.90 13.02
C GLY A 392 5.54 2.61 12.78
N TRP A 393 5.52 3.91 12.45
CA TRP A 393 6.71 4.69 12.18
C TRP A 393 7.65 4.75 13.39
N PHE A 394 7.14 5.11 14.58
CA PHE A 394 7.94 5.13 15.80
C PHE A 394 8.53 3.75 16.12
N LEU A 395 7.70 2.70 16.09
CA LEU A 395 8.14 1.33 16.34
C LEU A 395 9.21 0.89 15.35
N HIS A 396 9.08 1.23 14.08
CA HIS A 396 10.03 0.89 13.03
C HIS A 396 11.39 1.58 13.23
N GLN A 397 11.40 2.88 13.57
CA GLN A 397 12.66 3.59 13.86
C GLN A 397 13.39 2.97 15.05
N TRP A 398 12.69 2.74 16.16
CA TRP A 398 13.28 2.13 17.35
C TRP A 398 13.66 0.66 17.15
N TRP A 399 12.92 -0.07 16.31
CA TRP A 399 13.27 -1.43 15.90
C TRP A 399 14.60 -1.48 15.13
N ILE A 400 14.79 -0.61 14.12
CA ILE A 400 16.07 -0.52 13.39
C ILE A 400 17.22 -0.16 14.32
N LEU A 401 17.01 0.80 15.22
CA LEU A 401 18.03 1.21 16.21
C LEU A 401 18.40 0.08 17.17
N SER A 402 17.48 -0.84 17.46
CA SER A 402 17.74 -2.01 18.29
C SER A 402 18.55 -3.11 17.59
N ARG A 403 18.81 -2.98 16.27
CA ARG A 403 19.49 -3.96 15.40
C ARG A 403 20.49 -3.29 14.44
N PRO A 404 21.52 -2.58 14.95
CA PRO A 404 22.45 -1.82 14.10
C PRO A 404 23.20 -2.69 13.08
N GLU A 405 23.47 -3.96 13.40
CA GLU A 405 24.13 -4.93 12.53
C GLU A 405 23.31 -5.31 11.29
N ASP A 406 21.99 -5.30 11.41
CA ASP A 406 21.07 -5.72 10.34
C ASP A 406 20.47 -4.53 9.59
N ALA A 407 20.74 -3.30 10.04
CA ALA A 407 20.04 -2.09 9.61
C ALA A 407 19.97 -1.95 8.08
N ALA A 408 21.05 -2.24 7.35
CA ALA A 408 21.09 -2.15 5.89
C ALA A 408 20.23 -3.21 5.16
N SER A 409 19.91 -4.32 5.83
CA SER A 409 19.12 -5.43 5.28
C SER A 409 17.63 -5.35 5.62
N LEU A 410 17.27 -4.54 6.62
CA LEU A 410 15.88 -4.32 7.02
C LEU A 410 15.18 -3.42 6.00
N PRO A 411 13.85 -3.56 5.84
CA PRO A 411 13.06 -2.60 5.08
C PRO A 411 13.31 -1.19 5.61
N GLN A 412 13.67 -0.25 4.75
CA GLN A 412 13.97 1.13 5.17
C GLN A 412 12.72 2.01 5.31
N GLY A 413 11.53 1.49 5.03
CA GLY A 413 10.28 2.23 5.08
C GLY A 413 9.09 1.34 5.44
N LEU A 414 8.04 1.97 6.00
CA LEU A 414 6.82 1.31 6.51
C LEU A 414 5.54 1.87 5.86
#